data_AF-A0A2V8PEY1-F1
#
_entry.id   AF-A0A2V8PEY1-F1
#
_cell.length_a   1.000
_cell.length_b   1.000
_cell.length_c   1.000
_cell.angle_alpha   90.00
_cell.angle_beta   90.00
_cell.angle_gamma   90.00
#
_symmetry.space_group_name_H-M   'P 1'
#
loop_
_entity.id
_entity.type
_entity.pdbx_description
1 polymer ?
#
loop_
_entity_poly.entity_id
_entity_poly.type
_entity_poly.pdbx_seq_one_letter_code
_entity_poly.pdbx_strand_id
1 'polypeptide(L)'
;MKHPMGSASTLLQFGILRPQFSDPRLGDLPSAGILDSTASGFGERNTQPFYQARLSATLPMVGSTGTVGVGAHYGRERVGVNRRLDSWAFAFDYSVPLHSRVRFRGEGFLGSNLVPFQGGILQGVAAVPAAAPFTTFRKIGAGGGWAELIVKLTQDNKNVFYVGAGTDDPRDRHLLPNSTRAKNSFGWASYFHKVTDNVTAAFEWSNWDFKTDSFAGVVNVGRGPTGRGNVFNLSLAYQF
;
A
#
# COMPACT_ATOMS: atom_id res chain seq x y z
N MET A 1 18.96 16.80 -35.22
CA MET A 1 19.24 15.37 -34.98
C MET A 1 17.98 14.70 -34.44
N LYS A 2 17.33 13.83 -35.22
CA LYS A 2 16.22 13.00 -34.72
C LYS A 2 16.84 11.74 -34.10
N HIS A 3 16.84 11.63 -32.77
CA HIS A 3 17.22 10.38 -32.12
C HIS A 3 16.14 9.32 -32.43
N PRO A 4 16.51 8.09 -32.80
CA PRO A 4 15.54 7.02 -33.00
C PRO A 4 14.84 6.73 -31.66
N MET A 5 13.52 6.88 -31.63
CA MET A 5 12.71 6.50 -30.47
C MET A 5 12.82 4.97 -30.33
N GLY A 6 13.10 4.49 -29.12
CA GLY A 6 13.08 3.05 -28.82
C GLY A 6 11.72 2.42 -29.12
N SER A 7 11.64 1.09 -29.14
CA SER A 7 10.35 0.42 -29.36
C SER A 7 9.44 0.55 -28.13
N ALA A 8 8.16 0.82 -28.35
CA ALA A 8 7.14 0.66 -27.32
C ALA A 8 7.06 -0.81 -26.89
N SER A 9 6.81 -1.07 -25.60
CA SER A 9 6.61 -2.42 -25.09
C SER A 9 5.39 -2.51 -24.18
N THR A 10 4.76 -3.69 -24.17
CA THR A 10 3.65 -4.02 -23.30
C THR A 10 4.03 -5.24 -22.48
N LEU A 11 3.68 -5.24 -21.19
CA LEU A 11 3.92 -6.36 -20.28
C LEU A 11 2.61 -6.73 -19.59
N LEU A 12 2.23 -8.00 -19.70
CA LEU A 12 1.16 -8.62 -18.93
C LEU A 12 1.78 -9.52 -17.85
N GLN A 13 1.34 -9.35 -16.62
CA GLN A 13 1.73 -10.16 -15.47
C GLN A 13 0.48 -10.76 -14.85
N PHE A 14 0.57 -12.00 -14.41
CA PHE A 14 -0.48 -12.68 -13.65
C PHE A 14 0.17 -13.44 -12.49
N GLY A 15 -0.52 -13.49 -11.36
CA GLY A 15 -0.05 -14.20 -10.18
C GLY A 15 -1.19 -14.82 -9.40
N ILE A 16 -0.87 -15.91 -8.71
CA ILE A 16 -1.69 -16.49 -7.66
C ILE A 16 -0.99 -16.25 -6.32
N LEU A 17 -1.76 -15.85 -5.33
CA LEU A 17 -1.29 -15.58 -3.98
C LEU A 17 -1.91 -16.60 -3.03
N ARG A 18 -1.21 -16.91 -1.95
CA ARG A 18 -1.77 -17.73 -0.88
C ARG A 18 -3.05 -17.07 -0.37
N PRO A 19 -4.13 -17.84 -0.12
CA PRO A 19 -5.33 -17.31 0.49
C PRO A 19 -5.10 -17.14 2.00
N GLN A 20 -4.24 -16.20 2.36
CA GLN A 20 -3.92 -15.89 3.74
C GLN A 20 -4.78 -14.71 4.18
N PHE A 21 -5.46 -14.88 5.31
CA PHE A 21 -6.08 -13.77 6.01
C PHE A 21 -5.05 -13.09 6.92
N SER A 22 -5.08 -11.76 6.96
CA SER A 22 -4.14 -10.95 7.72
C SER A 22 -4.83 -9.77 8.42
N ASP A 23 -6.13 -9.83 8.76
CA ASP A 23 -6.65 -8.90 9.77
C ASP A 23 -6.38 -9.49 11.16
N PRO A 24 -5.25 -9.17 11.81
CA PRO A 24 -4.87 -9.80 13.08
C PRO A 24 -5.91 -9.57 14.18
N ARG A 25 -6.77 -8.55 14.01
CA ARG A 25 -7.82 -8.19 14.97
C ARG A 25 -8.97 -9.19 15.02
N LEU A 26 -9.13 -10.06 14.02
CA LEU A 26 -10.20 -11.08 14.03
C LEU A 26 -9.76 -12.42 14.61
N GLY A 27 -8.51 -12.56 15.07
CA GLY A 27 -8.05 -13.74 15.80
C GLY A 27 -7.96 -15.03 14.97
N ASP A 28 -7.78 -14.91 13.65
CA ASP A 28 -7.73 -16.05 12.70
C ASP A 28 -6.29 -16.44 12.32
N LEU A 29 -5.30 -15.73 12.85
CA LEU A 29 -3.90 -16.13 12.76
C LEU A 29 -3.58 -17.12 13.88
N PRO A 30 -2.87 -18.23 13.60
CA PRO A 30 -2.35 -19.09 14.66
C PRO A 30 -1.41 -18.29 15.57
N SER A 31 -1.43 -18.60 16.87
CA SER A 31 -0.48 -18.03 17.82
C SER A 31 0.96 -18.25 17.34
N ALA A 32 1.79 -17.21 17.44
CA ALA A 32 3.19 -17.30 17.04
C ALA A 32 3.88 -18.52 17.70
N GLY A 33 4.53 -19.36 16.88
CA GLY A 33 5.20 -20.58 17.34
C GLY A 33 4.41 -21.89 17.14
N ILE A 34 3.17 -21.84 16.66
CA ILE A 34 2.40 -23.03 16.28
C ILE A 34 2.54 -23.26 14.76
N LEU A 35 3.25 -24.32 14.38
CA LEU A 35 3.47 -24.74 12.99
C LEU A 35 2.26 -25.44 12.36
N ASP A 36 1.37 -26.00 13.19
CA ASP A 36 0.18 -26.73 12.79
C ASP A 36 -0.98 -26.36 13.72
N SER A 37 -1.80 -25.40 13.29
CA SER A 37 -3.09 -25.17 13.91
C SER A 37 -4.13 -26.07 13.26
N THR A 38 -4.87 -26.83 14.06
CA THR A 38 -5.99 -27.69 13.62
C THR A 38 -7.15 -26.92 12.95
N ALA A 39 -7.01 -25.62 12.73
CA ALA A 39 -7.98 -24.75 12.09
C ALA A 39 -7.35 -24.05 10.88
N SER A 40 -7.97 -24.22 9.72
CA SER A 40 -7.67 -23.40 8.53
C SER A 40 -8.07 -21.94 8.75
N GLY A 41 -7.24 -21.02 8.27
CA GLY A 41 -7.56 -19.59 8.26
C GLY A 41 -8.76 -19.26 7.34
N PHE A 42 -9.35 -18.08 7.47
CA PHE A 42 -10.54 -17.64 6.72
C PHE A 42 -10.33 -17.68 5.21
N GLY A 43 -9.13 -17.36 4.72
CA GLY A 43 -8.80 -17.49 3.30
C GLY A 43 -8.73 -18.96 2.85
N GLU A 44 -8.05 -19.81 3.61
CA GLU A 44 -7.91 -21.25 3.34
C GLU A 44 -9.27 -21.97 3.34
N ARG A 45 -10.19 -21.59 4.23
CA ARG A 45 -11.58 -22.08 4.29
C ARG A 45 -12.38 -21.81 3.01
N ASN A 46 -11.94 -20.85 2.19
CA ASN A 46 -12.57 -20.57 0.92
C ASN A 46 -12.03 -21.40 -0.25
N THR A 47 -10.99 -22.23 0.00
CA THR A 47 -10.50 -23.28 -0.92
C THR A 47 -10.12 -22.80 -2.33
N GLN A 48 -9.72 -21.53 -2.47
CA GLN A 48 -9.19 -20.96 -3.70
C GLN A 48 -8.07 -19.97 -3.37
N PRO A 49 -7.06 -19.80 -4.25
CA PRO A 49 -6.06 -18.76 -4.09
C PRO A 49 -6.66 -17.37 -4.34
N PHE A 50 -5.86 -16.36 -4.06
CA PHE A 50 -6.10 -14.99 -4.52
C PHE A 50 -5.46 -14.83 -5.90
N TYR A 51 -6.09 -14.05 -6.76
CA TYR A 51 -5.66 -13.81 -8.13
C TYR A 51 -5.26 -12.36 -8.30
N GLN A 52 -4.19 -12.10 -9.04
CA GLN A 52 -3.77 -10.76 -9.40
C GLN A 52 -3.31 -10.71 -10.86
N ALA A 53 -3.56 -9.59 -11.52
CA ALA A 53 -3.09 -9.32 -12.86
C ALA A 53 -2.65 -7.86 -12.98
N ARG A 54 -1.65 -7.61 -13.82
CA ARG A 54 -1.18 -6.25 -14.17
C ARG A 54 -0.87 -6.17 -15.65
N LEU A 55 -1.37 -5.13 -16.29
CA LEU A 55 -1.03 -4.75 -17.66
C LEU A 55 -0.28 -3.43 -17.61
N SER A 56 0.84 -3.33 -18.32
CA SER A 56 1.61 -2.09 -18.41
C SER A 56 2.13 -1.84 -19.80
N ALA A 57 2.26 -0.56 -20.14
CA ALA A 57 2.83 -0.07 -21.38
C ALA A 57 4.01 0.84 -21.08
N THR A 58 5.11 0.64 -21.80
CA THR A 58 6.32 1.47 -21.74
C THR A 58 6.53 2.13 -23.08
N LEU A 59 6.67 3.45 -23.05
CA LEU A 59 6.82 4.29 -24.23
C LEU A 59 8.13 5.09 -24.14
N PRO A 60 8.81 5.31 -25.27
CA PRO A 60 9.90 6.29 -25.33
C PRO A 60 9.39 7.67 -24.96
N MET A 61 10.13 8.38 -24.12
CA MET A 61 9.85 9.75 -23.70
C MET A 61 11.17 10.55 -23.69
N VAL A 62 11.11 11.83 -23.30
CA VAL A 62 12.28 12.72 -23.36
C VAL A 62 13.46 12.15 -22.55
N GLY A 63 14.51 11.74 -23.26
CA GLY A 63 15.77 11.25 -22.69
C GLY A 63 15.71 9.90 -21.96
N SER A 64 14.57 9.20 -21.96
CA SER A 64 14.39 7.91 -21.27
C SER A 64 13.08 7.22 -21.72
N THR A 65 12.58 6.28 -20.93
CA THR A 65 11.27 5.67 -21.11
C THR A 65 10.34 6.03 -19.96
N GLY A 66 9.05 6.16 -20.28
CA GLY A 66 7.97 6.26 -19.30
C GLY A 66 7.10 5.00 -19.33
N THR A 67 6.63 4.58 -18.17
CA THR A 67 5.78 3.40 -18.00
C THR A 67 4.50 3.80 -17.27
N VAL A 68 3.37 3.24 -17.70
CA VAL A 68 2.10 3.26 -16.96
C VAL A 68 1.57 1.84 -16.85
N GLY A 69 0.90 1.54 -15.74
CA GLY A 69 0.35 0.24 -15.46
C GLY A 69 -1.01 0.33 -14.78
N VAL A 70 -1.84 -0.68 -15.02
CA VAL A 70 -3.08 -0.93 -14.29
C VAL A 70 -3.08 -2.36 -13.80
N GLY A 71 -3.51 -2.55 -12.57
CA GLY A 71 -3.58 -3.84 -11.92
C GLY A 71 -4.94 -4.08 -11.29
N ALA A 72 -5.25 -5.35 -11.10
CA ALA A 72 -6.40 -5.78 -10.33
C ALA A 72 -6.03 -7.00 -9.50
N HIS A 73 -6.67 -7.13 -8.33
CA HIS A 73 -6.68 -8.38 -7.57
C HIS A 73 -8.09 -8.77 -7.20
N TYR A 74 -8.25 -10.07 -6.97
CA TYR A 74 -9.48 -10.63 -6.43
C TYR A 74 -9.17 -11.86 -5.58
N GLY A 75 -9.77 -11.91 -4.40
CA GLY A 75 -9.71 -13.02 -3.47
C GLY A 75 -11.02 -13.12 -2.70
N ARG A 76 -11.26 -14.26 -2.08
CA ARG A 76 -12.43 -14.45 -1.23
C ARG A 76 -12.05 -15.29 -0.02
N GLU A 77 -12.69 -14.97 1.08
CA GLU A 77 -12.51 -15.57 2.39
C GLU A 77 -13.85 -16.04 2.94
N ARG A 78 -13.81 -16.91 3.96
CA ARG A 78 -14.98 -17.43 4.65
C ARG A 78 -14.84 -17.30 6.16
N VAL A 79 -15.80 -16.60 6.79
CA VAL A 79 -15.88 -16.41 8.25
C VAL A 79 -17.09 -17.18 8.78
N GLY A 80 -16.84 -18.16 9.64
CA GLY A 80 -17.88 -19.10 10.07
C GLY A 80 -18.45 -19.92 8.90
N VAL A 81 -19.69 -20.39 9.02
CA VAL A 81 -20.30 -21.29 8.02
C VAL A 81 -20.87 -20.52 6.83
N ASN A 82 -21.46 -19.34 7.07
CA ASN A 82 -22.33 -18.67 6.09
C ASN A 82 -21.81 -17.33 5.56
N ARG A 83 -20.68 -16.80 6.05
CA ARG A 83 -20.21 -15.46 5.65
C ARG A 83 -19.03 -15.58 4.71
N ARG A 84 -19.11 -14.84 3.59
CA ARG A 84 -18.04 -14.72 2.60
C ARG A 84 -17.60 -13.27 2.50
N LEU A 85 -16.29 -13.05 2.39
CA LEU A 85 -15.69 -11.72 2.30
C LEU A 85 -14.81 -11.67 1.07
N ASP A 86 -15.18 -10.82 0.11
CA ASP A 86 -14.34 -10.59 -1.05
C ASP A 86 -13.28 -9.54 -0.73
N SER A 87 -12.03 -9.83 -1.10
CA SER A 87 -10.96 -8.87 -1.23
C SER A 87 -10.78 -8.54 -2.70
N TRP A 88 -10.77 -7.26 -3.05
CA TRP A 88 -10.52 -6.81 -4.42
C TRP A 88 -9.89 -5.44 -4.41
N ALA A 89 -9.04 -5.16 -5.40
CA ALA A 89 -8.58 -3.81 -5.70
C ALA A 89 -8.41 -3.59 -7.20
N PHE A 90 -8.46 -2.33 -7.57
CA PHE A 90 -7.80 -1.81 -8.76
C PHE A 90 -6.62 -0.95 -8.32
N ALA A 91 -5.52 -1.08 -9.04
CA ALA A 91 -4.32 -0.27 -8.85
C ALA A 91 -3.92 0.39 -10.17
N PHE A 92 -3.30 1.55 -10.08
CA PHE A 92 -2.69 2.27 -11.18
C PHE A 92 -1.30 2.68 -10.74
N ASP A 93 -0.30 2.47 -11.60
CA ASP A 93 1.07 2.89 -11.34
C ASP A 93 1.65 3.62 -12.55
N TYR A 94 2.63 4.48 -12.29
CA TYR A 94 3.33 5.19 -13.34
C TYR A 94 4.76 5.52 -12.94
N SER A 95 5.62 5.68 -13.94
CA SER A 95 6.99 6.15 -13.82
C SER A 95 7.37 6.87 -15.09
N VAL A 96 7.27 8.21 -15.08
CA VAL A 96 7.46 9.04 -16.27
C VAL A 96 8.66 9.97 -16.10
N PRO A 97 9.55 10.08 -17.10
CA PRO A 97 10.59 11.09 -17.11
C PRO A 97 9.96 12.44 -17.49
N LEU A 98 9.99 13.41 -16.56
CA LEU A 98 9.55 14.77 -16.84
C LEU A 98 10.68 15.59 -17.48
N HIS A 99 11.92 15.24 -17.16
CA HIS A 99 13.15 15.85 -17.68
C HIS A 99 14.28 14.82 -17.62
N SER A 100 15.42 15.07 -18.27
CA SER A 100 16.60 14.18 -18.24
C SER A 100 17.13 13.86 -16.82
N ARG A 101 16.77 14.70 -15.85
CA ARG A 101 17.17 14.60 -14.44
C ARG A 101 15.99 14.51 -13.46
N VAL A 102 14.75 14.54 -13.96
CA VAL A 102 13.54 14.54 -13.11
C VAL A 102 12.62 13.41 -13.55
N ARG A 103 12.30 12.51 -12.61
CA ARG A 103 11.34 11.43 -12.81
C ARG A 103 10.20 11.59 -11.82
N PHE A 104 8.98 11.40 -12.29
CA PHE A 104 7.78 11.38 -11.47
C PHE A 104 7.22 9.98 -11.48
N ARG A 105 7.05 9.37 -10.31
CA ARG A 105 6.48 8.03 -10.18
C ARG A 105 5.49 7.98 -9.04
N GLY A 106 4.62 6.99 -9.07
CA GLY A 106 3.64 6.80 -8.02
C GLY A 106 2.75 5.60 -8.29
N GLU A 107 1.92 5.33 -7.30
CA GLU A 107 0.91 4.28 -7.33
C GLU A 107 -0.35 4.81 -6.66
N GLY A 108 -1.52 4.43 -7.17
CA GLY A 108 -2.81 4.64 -6.55
C GLY A 108 -3.61 3.35 -6.54
N PHE A 109 -4.46 3.18 -5.53
CA PHE A 109 -5.32 2.02 -5.41
C PHE A 109 -6.70 2.40 -4.88
N LEU A 110 -7.67 1.54 -5.18
CA LEU A 110 -8.97 1.52 -4.53
C LEU A 110 -9.49 0.09 -4.45
N GLY A 111 -10.19 -0.24 -3.39
CA GLY A 111 -10.66 -1.61 -3.20
C GLY A 111 -11.39 -1.82 -1.89
N SER A 112 -11.47 -3.08 -1.48
CA SER A 112 -12.09 -3.49 -0.23
C SER A 112 -11.38 -4.70 0.36
N ASN A 113 -11.35 -4.77 1.69
CA ASN A 113 -10.68 -5.83 2.42
C ASN A 113 -9.20 -5.98 2.01
N LEU A 114 -8.45 -4.88 2.15
CA LEU A 114 -7.11 -4.71 1.58
C LEU A 114 -5.97 -4.99 2.55
N VAL A 115 -6.26 -5.44 3.77
CA VAL A 115 -5.22 -5.67 4.79
C VAL A 115 -4.06 -6.58 4.35
N PRO A 116 -4.25 -7.67 3.56
CA PRO A 116 -3.12 -8.49 3.11
C PRO A 116 -2.17 -7.73 2.16
N PHE A 117 -2.63 -6.63 1.58
CA PHE A 117 -1.89 -5.74 0.68
C PHE A 117 -1.46 -4.45 1.39
N GLN A 118 -1.51 -4.43 2.73
CA GLN A 118 -1.21 -3.29 3.59
C GLN A 118 -2.12 -2.06 3.38
N GLY A 119 -3.16 -2.16 2.56
CA GLY A 119 -4.14 -1.10 2.33
C GLY A 119 -5.22 -1.04 3.41
N GLY A 120 -5.90 0.11 3.50
CA GLY A 120 -6.91 0.35 4.52
C GLY A 120 -6.32 0.59 5.91
N ILE A 121 -5.06 1.05 6.01
CA ILE A 121 -4.35 1.27 7.27
C ILE A 121 -4.23 -0.03 8.08
N LEU A 122 -3.93 -1.12 7.37
CA LEU A 122 -3.94 -2.48 7.93
C LEU A 122 -5.32 -2.91 8.46
N GLN A 123 -6.40 -2.41 7.84
CA GLN A 123 -7.78 -2.76 8.19
C GLN A 123 -8.54 -3.26 6.96
N GLY A 124 -8.90 -4.53 6.96
CA GLY A 124 -9.68 -5.14 5.88
C GLY A 124 -11.16 -5.24 6.24
N VAL A 125 -11.42 -5.39 7.53
CA VAL A 125 -12.74 -5.66 8.08
C VAL A 125 -12.97 -4.83 9.34
N ALA A 126 -14.22 -4.46 9.56
CA ALA A 126 -14.73 -3.99 10.84
C ALA A 126 -15.72 -5.02 11.42
N ALA A 127 -15.56 -5.40 12.68
CA ALA A 127 -16.46 -6.34 13.35
C ALA A 127 -16.78 -5.92 14.80
N VAL A 128 -18.00 -6.24 15.24
CA VAL A 128 -18.48 -6.04 16.62
C VAL A 128 -19.24 -7.29 17.07
N PRO A 129 -19.04 -7.79 18.31
CA PRO A 129 -17.98 -7.40 19.26
C PRO A 129 -16.56 -7.67 18.72
N ALA A 130 -15.52 -7.26 19.45
CA ALA A 130 -14.11 -7.38 18.99
C ALA A 130 -13.67 -8.84 18.76
N ALA A 131 -14.36 -9.80 19.38
CA ALA A 131 -14.14 -11.23 19.19
C ALA A 131 -15.46 -11.92 18.81
N ALA A 132 -15.36 -13.14 18.27
CA ALA A 132 -16.54 -13.93 17.94
C ALA A 132 -17.39 -14.24 19.20
N PRO A 133 -18.73 -14.39 19.06
CA PRO A 133 -19.50 -14.32 17.83
C PRO A 133 -19.79 -12.88 17.37
N PHE A 134 -19.43 -12.55 16.13
CA PHE A 134 -19.67 -11.21 15.56
C PHE A 134 -21.16 -11.01 15.21
N THR A 135 -21.77 -9.95 15.74
CA THR A 135 -23.14 -9.51 15.42
C THR A 135 -23.17 -8.56 14.23
N THR A 136 -22.14 -7.72 14.07
CA THR A 136 -21.99 -6.80 12.94
C THR A 136 -20.64 -7.04 12.26
N PHE A 137 -20.63 -6.98 10.94
CA PHE A 137 -19.45 -7.20 10.12
C PHE A 137 -19.50 -6.32 8.87
N ARG A 138 -18.42 -5.61 8.56
CA ARG A 138 -18.32 -4.74 7.36
C ARG A 138 -16.97 -4.94 6.69
N LYS A 139 -16.99 -5.13 5.37
CA LYS A 139 -15.78 -5.03 4.56
C LYS A 139 -15.37 -3.55 4.51
N ILE A 140 -14.12 -3.26 4.85
CA ILE A 140 -13.59 -1.90 4.78
C ILE A 140 -13.11 -1.67 3.37
N GLY A 141 -13.89 -0.89 2.63
CA GLY A 141 -13.42 -0.23 1.42
C GLY A 141 -12.38 0.84 1.75
N ALA A 142 -11.31 0.93 0.96
CA ALA A 142 -10.26 1.93 1.12
C ALA A 142 -9.73 2.39 -0.24
N GLY A 143 -9.14 3.58 -0.27
CA GLY A 143 -8.39 4.08 -1.41
C GLY A 143 -7.20 4.88 -0.94
N GLY A 144 -6.15 4.91 -1.75
CA GLY A 144 -4.89 5.50 -1.34
C GLY A 144 -3.87 5.47 -2.45
N GLY A 145 -2.64 5.77 -2.08
CA GLY A 145 -1.53 5.83 -3.02
C GLY A 145 -0.41 6.71 -2.52
N TRP A 146 0.65 6.78 -3.32
CA TRP A 146 1.79 7.65 -3.11
C TRP A 146 2.31 8.16 -4.44
N ALA A 147 2.97 9.31 -4.40
CA ALA A 147 3.65 9.87 -5.56
C ALA A 147 4.92 10.59 -5.11
N GLU A 148 5.95 10.54 -5.95
CA GLU A 148 7.22 11.20 -5.68
C GLU A 148 7.91 11.74 -6.93
N LEU A 149 8.67 12.80 -6.72
CA LEU A 149 9.66 13.30 -7.65
C LEU A 149 11.05 12.83 -7.23
N ILE A 150 11.79 12.33 -8.21
CA ILE A 150 13.21 11.98 -8.10
C ILE A 150 13.99 12.99 -8.93
N VAL A 151 14.88 13.74 -8.28
CA VAL A 151 15.65 14.82 -8.89
C VAL A 151 17.15 14.53 -8.75
N LYS A 152 17.82 14.32 -9.87
CA LYS A 152 19.28 14.24 -9.95
C LYS A 152 19.84 15.65 -9.95
N LEU A 153 20.39 16.09 -8.82
CA LEU A 153 20.85 17.46 -8.63
C LEU A 153 22.12 17.76 -9.45
N THR A 154 23.03 16.78 -9.53
CA THR A 154 24.30 16.88 -10.25
C THR A 154 24.35 15.97 -11.47
N GLN A 155 25.20 16.30 -12.45
CA GLN A 155 25.34 15.52 -13.69
C GLN A 155 25.97 14.14 -13.47
N ASP A 156 26.85 14.03 -12.47
CA ASP A 156 27.51 12.78 -12.07
C ASP A 156 26.57 11.81 -11.33
N ASN A 157 25.30 12.17 -11.10
CA ASN A 157 24.31 11.41 -10.35
C ASN A 157 24.72 11.06 -8.91
N LYS A 158 25.71 11.75 -8.33
CA LYS A 158 26.10 11.53 -6.93
C LYS A 158 25.11 12.13 -5.94
N ASN A 159 24.34 13.13 -6.37
CA ASN A 159 23.39 13.86 -5.53
C ASN A 159 21.97 13.66 -6.06
N VAL A 160 21.14 12.95 -5.28
CA VAL A 160 19.75 12.66 -5.65
C VAL A 160 18.82 13.10 -4.54
N PHE A 161 17.81 13.87 -4.90
CA PHE A 161 16.76 14.32 -3.99
C PHE A 161 15.45 13.63 -4.33
N TYR A 162 14.72 13.23 -3.29
CA TYR A 162 13.41 12.61 -3.35
C TYR A 162 12.45 13.48 -2.58
N VAL A 163 11.28 13.72 -3.14
CA VAL A 163 10.18 14.38 -2.42
C VAL A 163 8.87 13.76 -2.83
N GLY A 164 8.04 13.42 -1.86
CA GLY A 164 6.79 12.74 -2.13
C GLY A 164 5.78 12.86 -1.01
N ALA A 165 4.61 12.33 -1.29
CA ALA A 165 3.54 12.20 -0.31
C ALA A 165 2.72 10.93 -0.59
N GLY A 166 2.04 10.44 0.44
CA GLY A 166 1.16 9.30 0.35
C GLY A 166 -0.03 9.42 1.30
N THR A 167 -1.07 8.64 1.00
CA THR A 167 -2.28 8.55 1.80
C THR A 167 -2.90 7.17 1.72
N ASP A 168 -3.56 6.75 2.79
CA ASP A 168 -4.46 5.61 2.84
C ASP A 168 -5.72 6.04 3.59
N ASP A 169 -6.87 5.88 2.95
CA ASP A 169 -8.16 6.46 3.33
C ASP A 169 -9.25 5.38 3.33
N PRO A 170 -9.38 4.63 4.45
CA PRO A 170 -10.55 3.80 4.71
C PRO A 170 -11.85 4.59 4.64
N ARG A 171 -12.90 4.00 4.07
CA ARG A 171 -14.23 4.63 4.05
C ARG A 171 -14.79 4.70 5.46
N ASP A 172 -14.89 5.91 6.02
CA ASP A 172 -15.42 6.22 7.37
C ASP A 172 -16.71 5.44 7.70
N ARG A 173 -17.68 5.37 6.77
CA ARG A 173 -18.96 4.65 6.99
C ARG A 173 -18.82 3.14 7.22
N HIS A 174 -17.71 2.54 6.83
CA HIS A 174 -17.43 1.12 7.04
C HIS A 174 -16.75 0.83 8.38
N LEU A 175 -16.26 1.86 9.06
CA LEU A 175 -15.56 1.74 10.34
C LEU A 175 -16.54 1.43 11.48
N LEU A 176 -16.00 0.82 12.54
CA LEU A 176 -16.68 0.45 13.79
C LEU A 176 -15.69 0.68 14.97
N PRO A 177 -16.10 0.55 16.25
CA PRO A 177 -15.23 0.83 17.42
C PRO A 177 -13.86 0.15 17.45
N ASN A 178 -13.66 -0.94 16.72
CA ASN A 178 -12.39 -1.70 16.67
C ASN A 178 -11.56 -1.43 15.40
N SER A 179 -12.00 -0.48 14.58
CA SER A 179 -11.42 -0.11 13.29
C SER A 179 -11.49 1.41 13.08
N THR A 180 -11.02 2.16 14.06
CA THR A 180 -11.27 3.61 14.15
C THR A 180 -10.34 4.47 13.30
N ARG A 181 -9.22 3.93 12.79
CA ARG A 181 -8.30 4.66 11.93
C ARG A 181 -9.00 4.96 10.59
N ALA A 182 -9.17 6.24 10.32
CA ALA A 182 -9.96 6.77 9.21
C ALA A 182 -9.09 7.34 8.10
N LYS A 183 -7.86 7.78 8.43
CA LYS A 183 -6.90 8.23 7.45
C LYS A 183 -5.49 8.16 8.01
N ASN A 184 -4.54 7.74 7.17
CA ASN A 184 -3.12 8.00 7.36
C ASN A 184 -2.62 8.77 6.14
N SER A 185 -1.81 9.79 6.36
CA SER A 185 -1.13 10.51 5.30
C SER A 185 0.28 10.82 5.74
N PHE A 186 1.19 10.93 4.78
CA PHE A 186 2.56 11.34 5.07
C PHE A 186 3.16 12.10 3.90
N GLY A 187 4.12 12.95 4.19
CA GLY A 187 4.98 13.59 3.21
C GLY A 187 6.44 13.34 3.60
N TRP A 188 7.33 13.27 2.63
CA TRP A 188 8.76 13.08 2.89
C TRP A 188 9.62 13.88 1.94
N ALA A 189 10.84 14.14 2.40
CA ALA A 189 11.93 14.64 1.60
C ALA A 189 13.22 13.94 2.01
N SER A 190 13.95 13.41 1.03
CA SER A 190 15.16 12.63 1.26
C SER A 190 16.28 13.10 0.33
N TYR A 191 17.49 13.12 0.84
CA TYR A 191 18.69 13.46 0.09
C TYR A 191 19.69 12.32 0.20
N PHE A 192 20.16 11.86 -0.95
CA PHE A 192 21.13 10.78 -1.09
C PHE A 192 22.40 11.33 -1.73
N HIS A 193 23.53 11.05 -1.11
CA HIS A 193 24.86 11.42 -1.58
C HIS A 193 25.76 10.19 -1.71
N LYS A 194 26.23 9.91 -2.92
CA LYS A 194 27.28 8.92 -3.17
C LYS A 194 28.63 9.50 -2.76
N VAL A 195 29.09 9.14 -1.57
CA VAL A 195 30.41 9.50 -1.03
C VAL A 195 31.51 8.87 -1.89
N THR A 196 31.33 7.59 -2.22
CA THR A 196 32.14 6.84 -3.19
C THR A 196 31.21 6.01 -4.09
N ASP A 197 31.76 5.24 -5.01
CA ASP A 197 30.94 4.34 -5.84
C ASP A 197 30.26 3.23 -5.04
N ASN A 198 30.82 2.88 -3.88
CA ASN A 198 30.35 1.81 -3.00
C ASN A 198 29.68 2.33 -1.71
N VAL A 199 29.82 3.62 -1.39
CA VAL A 199 29.32 4.22 -0.14
C VAL A 199 28.31 5.32 -0.45
N THR A 200 27.10 5.18 0.08
CA THR A 200 26.04 6.20 0.00
C THR A 200 25.63 6.64 1.39
N ALA A 201 25.62 7.95 1.64
CA ALA A 201 25.00 8.55 2.80
C ALA A 201 23.62 9.09 2.41
N ALA A 202 22.64 8.99 3.30
CA ALA A 202 21.33 9.59 3.07
C ALA A 202 20.73 10.19 4.34
N PHE A 203 19.96 11.24 4.14
CA PHE A 203 19.12 11.85 5.17
C PHE A 203 17.69 11.93 4.67
N GLU A 204 16.73 11.67 5.55
CA GLU A 204 15.31 11.80 5.25
C GLU A 204 14.59 12.49 6.41
N TRP A 205 13.69 13.40 6.04
CA TRP A 205 12.63 13.87 6.92
C TRP A 205 11.30 13.38 6.39
N SER A 206 10.43 12.93 7.28
CA SER A 206 9.03 12.68 6.97
C SER A 206 8.08 13.25 8.02
N ASN A 207 6.94 13.75 7.56
CA ASN A 207 5.83 14.20 8.39
C ASN A 207 4.66 13.25 8.19
N TRP A 208 4.14 12.71 9.29
CA TRP A 208 3.06 11.75 9.33
C TRP A 208 1.86 12.39 10.01
N ASP A 209 0.65 12.20 9.45
CA ASP A 209 -0.63 12.63 9.99
C ASP A 209 -1.58 11.43 10.02
N PHE A 210 -2.31 11.28 11.12
CA PHE A 210 -3.37 10.29 11.19
C PHE A 210 -4.64 10.88 11.77
N LYS A 211 -5.77 10.27 11.35
CA LYS A 211 -7.10 10.59 11.84
C LYS A 211 -7.81 9.34 12.30
N THR A 212 -8.63 9.50 13.33
CA THR A 212 -9.52 8.45 13.82
C THR A 212 -10.94 8.96 13.93
N ASP A 213 -11.89 8.02 13.99
CA ASP A 213 -13.29 8.26 14.33
C ASP A 213 -13.62 7.67 15.71
N SER A 214 -14.52 8.33 16.42
CA SER A 214 -15.01 7.91 17.73
C SER A 214 -16.40 7.30 17.62
N PHE A 215 -16.69 6.34 18.49
CA PHE A 215 -17.95 5.59 18.47
C PHE A 215 -18.55 5.45 19.87
N ALA A 216 -19.88 5.54 19.95
CA ALA A 216 -20.67 5.12 21.11
C ALA A 216 -21.52 3.90 20.70
N GLY A 217 -21.14 2.72 21.18
CA GLY A 217 -21.65 1.47 20.60
C GLY A 217 -21.25 1.37 19.12
N VAL A 218 -22.19 1.08 18.21
CA VAL A 218 -21.92 1.02 16.75
C VAL A 218 -22.15 2.36 16.03
N VAL A 219 -22.50 3.41 16.76
CA VAL A 219 -22.82 4.72 16.21
C VAL A 219 -21.56 5.58 16.20
N ASN A 220 -21.19 6.10 15.03
CA ASN A 220 -20.11 7.08 14.90
C ASN A 220 -20.57 8.40 15.53
N VAL A 221 -19.82 8.90 16.51
CA VAL A 221 -20.13 10.14 17.25
C VAL A 221 -19.25 11.31 16.85
N GLY A 222 -18.43 11.15 15.82
CA GLY A 222 -17.57 12.19 15.26
C GLY A 222 -16.10 11.78 15.17
N ARG A 223 -15.24 12.79 14.99
CA ARG A 223 -13.79 12.59 14.91
C ARG A 223 -13.22 12.23 16.28
N GLY A 224 -12.36 11.22 16.30
CA GLY A 224 -11.58 10.83 17.46
C GLY A 224 -10.23 11.52 17.50
N PRO A 225 -9.31 11.04 18.36
CA PRO A 225 -7.95 11.54 18.45
C PRO A 225 -7.24 11.55 17.09
N THR A 226 -6.58 12.65 16.79
CA THR A 226 -5.69 12.80 15.64
C THR A 226 -4.26 12.96 16.14
N GLY A 227 -3.29 12.78 15.26
CA GLY A 227 -1.90 12.98 15.64
C GLY A 227 -1.02 13.29 14.46
N ARG A 228 0.06 14.01 14.74
CA ARG A 228 1.13 14.32 13.79
C ARG A 228 2.48 13.95 14.38
N GLY A 229 3.37 13.46 13.54
CA GLY A 229 4.73 13.10 13.91
C GLY A 229 5.72 13.54 12.85
N ASN A 230 6.91 13.95 13.28
CA ASN A 230 8.05 14.14 12.39
C ASN A 230 9.07 13.05 12.69
N VAL A 231 9.61 12.43 11.64
CA VAL A 231 10.67 11.43 11.74
C VAL A 231 11.87 11.92 10.94
N PHE A 232 13.05 11.79 11.52
CA PHE A 232 14.31 12.11 10.89
C PHE A 232 15.16 10.84 10.85
N ASN A 233 15.62 10.46 9.66
CA ASN A 233 16.45 9.29 9.43
C ASN A 233 17.79 9.72 8.85
N LEU A 234 18.87 9.09 9.34
CA LEU A 234 20.22 9.19 8.78
C LEU A 234 20.68 7.77 8.48
N SER A 235 21.25 7.55 7.30
CA SER A 235 21.78 6.24 6.90
C SER A 235 23.12 6.36 6.19
N LEU A 236 23.92 5.31 6.33
CA LEU A 236 25.13 5.06 5.58
C LEU A 236 25.08 3.62 5.08
N ALA A 237 25.12 3.44 3.76
CA ALA A 237 25.05 2.15 3.12
C ALA A 237 26.35 1.87 2.36
N TYR A 238 26.90 0.67 2.55
CA TYR A 238 28.00 0.13 1.77
C TYR A 238 27.51 -1.03 0.91
N GLN A 239 27.83 -1.01 -0.38
CA GLN A 239 27.48 -2.07 -1.33
C GLN A 239 28.76 -2.62 -1.97
N PHE A 240 28.91 -3.94 -1.98
CA PHE A 240 30.02 -4.67 -2.61
C PHE A 240 29.60 -5.27 -3.95
#